data_AF-A0A4Q6A6Y6-F1
#
_entry.id   AF-A0A4Q6A6Y6-F1
#
_cell.length_a   1.000
_cell.length_b   1.000
_cell.length_c   1.000
_cell.angle_alpha   90.00
_cell.angle_beta   90.00
_cell.angle_gamma   90.00
#
_symmetry.space_group_name_H-M   'P 1'
#
loop_
_entity.id
_entity.type
_entity.pdbx_description
1 polymer ?
#
loop_
_entity_poly.entity_id
_entity_poly.type
_entity_poly.pdbx_seq_one_letter_code
_entity_poly.pdbx_strand_id
1 'polypeptide(L)'
;MLVDDHSIVRNGIRSLLEQNDEFLIVDEAGDGEEALEKLKTQQPDVVLMDISLPGMSGIQTTQIISRLYKNIKTLMLSMHNNEDYILRSVEAGAFGYILKDSSSDEMMKALRTIASGEKYF
;
A
#
# COMPACT_ATOMS: atom_id res chain seq x y z
N MET A 1 2.03 5.20 -5.03
CA MET A 1 0.60 5.12 -5.45
C MET A 1 -0.25 4.78 -4.24
N LEU A 2 -1.42 5.40 -4.10
CA LEU A 2 -2.39 5.08 -3.05
C LEU A 2 -3.53 4.24 -3.62
N VAL A 3 -3.90 3.15 -2.96
CA VAL A 3 -5.01 2.28 -3.37
C VAL A 3 -5.90 2.03 -2.17
N ASP A 4 -7.12 2.55 -2.21
CA ASP A 4 -8.13 2.41 -1.16
C ASP A 4 -9.47 2.76 -1.83
N ASP A 5 -10.59 2.15 -1.49
CA ASP A 5 -11.91 2.48 -2.07
C ASP A 5 -12.56 3.69 -1.39
N HIS A 6 -12.10 4.06 -0.19
CA HIS A 6 -12.62 5.18 0.59
C HIS A 6 -11.88 6.48 0.23
N SER A 7 -12.54 7.35 -0.52
CA SER A 7 -11.99 8.66 -0.94
C SER A 7 -11.57 9.55 0.24
N ILE A 8 -12.29 9.49 1.37
CA ILE A 8 -11.95 10.26 2.58
C ILE A 8 -10.61 9.80 3.16
N VAL A 9 -10.36 8.49 3.21
CA VAL A 9 -9.10 7.92 3.71
C VAL A 9 -7.95 8.30 2.77
N ARG A 10 -8.13 8.14 1.45
CA ARG A 10 -7.12 8.57 0.47
C ARG A 10 -6.76 10.04 0.60
N ASN A 11 -7.75 10.93 0.76
CA ASN A 11 -7.50 12.37 0.93
C ASN A 11 -6.74 12.69 2.23
N GLY A 12 -7.04 11.98 3.32
CA GLY A 12 -6.33 12.13 4.59
C GLY A 12 -4.86 11.72 4.47
N ILE A 13 -4.60 10.55 3.87
CA ILE A 13 -3.24 10.07 3.62
C ILE A 13 -2.50 10.99 2.65
N ARG A 14 -3.17 11.44 1.58
CA ARG A 14 -2.60 12.41 0.64
C ARG A 14 -2.14 13.68 1.36
N SER A 15 -3.02 14.26 2.18
CA SER A 15 -2.70 15.47 2.95
C SER A 15 -1.52 15.27 3.90
N LEU A 16 -1.37 14.07 4.47
CA LEU A 16 -0.24 13.72 5.33
C LEU A 16 1.07 13.63 4.54
N LEU A 17 1.04 12.96 3.38
CA LEU A 17 2.23 12.76 2.55
C LEU A 17 2.67 14.06 1.86
N GLU A 18 1.74 14.91 1.42
CA GLU A 18 2.03 16.20 0.79
C GLU A 18 2.71 17.20 1.74
N GLN A 19 2.62 16.99 3.06
CA GLN A 19 3.37 17.77 4.05
C GLN A 19 4.85 17.37 4.16
N ASN A 20 5.25 16.28 3.50
CA ASN A 20 6.58 15.72 3.55
C ASN A 20 7.17 15.62 2.13
N ASP A 21 8.19 16.44 1.83
CA ASP A 21 8.85 16.47 0.52
C ASP A 21 9.55 15.14 0.13
N GLU A 22 9.64 14.19 1.06
CA GLU A 22 10.18 12.84 0.85
C GLU A 22 9.29 11.96 -0.04
N PHE A 23 7.98 12.23 -0.11
CA PHE A 23 7.02 11.39 -0.81
C PHE A 23 6.23 12.15 -1.87
N LEU A 24 6.18 11.58 -3.07
CA LEU A 24 5.35 12.07 -4.16
C LEU A 24 4.25 11.06 -4.50
N ILE A 25 3.01 11.51 -4.49
CA ILE A 25 1.88 10.69 -4.92
C ILE A 25 1.78 10.78 -6.45
N VAL A 26 2.29 9.74 -7.12
CA VAL A 26 2.31 9.67 -8.58
C VAL A 26 0.99 9.20 -9.19
N ASP A 27 0.16 8.50 -8.42
CA ASP A 27 -1.15 8.00 -8.87
C ASP A 27 -1.99 7.48 -7.69
N GLU A 28 -3.28 7.29 -7.93
CA GLU A 28 -4.27 6.80 -6.98
C GLU A 28 -5.28 5.87 -7.66
N ALA A 29 -5.75 4.83 -6.97
CA ALA A 29 -6.80 3.94 -7.47
C ALA A 29 -7.86 3.68 -6.40
N GLY A 30 -9.09 3.43 -6.84
CA GLY A 30 -10.22 3.05 -6.00
C GLY A 30 -10.37 1.55 -5.77
N ASP A 31 -9.76 0.72 -6.61
CA ASP A 31 -9.83 -0.74 -6.52
C ASP A 31 -8.57 -1.42 -7.06
N GLY A 32 -8.51 -2.74 -6.91
CA GLY A 32 -7.35 -3.55 -7.27
C GLY A 32 -7.13 -3.64 -8.78
N GLU A 33 -8.22 -3.72 -9.55
CA GLU A 33 -8.20 -3.76 -11.01
C GLU A 33 -7.68 -2.46 -11.63
N GLU A 34 -8.18 -1.31 -11.15
CA GLU A 34 -7.72 0.02 -11.56
C GLU A 34 -6.23 0.20 -11.23
N ALA A 35 -5.80 -0.22 -10.03
CA ALA A 35 -4.40 -0.17 -9.64
C ALA A 35 -3.52 -0.96 -10.62
N LEU A 36 -3.90 -2.20 -10.94
CA LEU A 36 -3.14 -3.04 -11.88
C LEU A 36 -3.13 -2.46 -13.31
N GLU A 37 -4.22 -1.84 -13.75
CA GLU A 37 -4.25 -1.18 -15.06
C GLU A 37 -3.27 -0.01 -15.11
N LYS A 38 -3.28 0.84 -14.08
CA LYS A 38 -2.38 2.00 -13.96
C LYS A 38 -0.92 1.60 -13.85
N LEU A 39 -0.61 0.48 -13.18
CA LEU A 39 0.74 -0.04 -13.07
C LEU A 39 1.35 -0.52 -14.40
N LYS A 40 0.57 -0.63 -15.47
CA LYS A 40 1.11 -0.88 -16.83
C LYS A 40 1.89 0.31 -17.38
N THR A 41 1.54 1.53 -16.97
CA THR A 41 2.16 2.77 -17.47
C THR A 41 2.85 3.58 -16.37
N GLN A 42 2.46 3.40 -15.12
CA GLN A 42 3.06 4.03 -13.95
C GLN A 42 3.87 3.01 -13.14
N GLN A 43 5.07 3.40 -12.70
CA GLN A 43 5.93 2.53 -11.88
C GLN A 43 6.32 3.25 -10.58
N PRO A 44 5.42 3.32 -9.59
CA PRO A 44 5.75 3.87 -8.27
C PRO A 44 6.76 2.99 -7.54
N ASP A 45 7.61 3.58 -6.70
CA ASP A 45 8.48 2.81 -5.81
C ASP A 45 7.68 2.03 -4.76
N VAL A 46 6.60 2.64 -4.27
CA VAL A 46 5.74 2.11 -3.22
C VAL A 46 4.27 2.19 -3.61
N VAL A 47 3.54 1.13 -3.32
CA VAL A 47 2.08 1.08 -3.32
C VAL A 47 1.60 0.96 -1.88
N LEU A 48 0.82 1.95 -1.41
CA LEU A 48 0.06 1.83 -0.17
C LEU A 48 -1.30 1.22 -0.50
N MET A 49 -1.55 0.02 0.00
CA MET A 49 -2.62 -0.86 -0.43
C MET A 49 -3.59 -1.13 0.72
N ASP A 50 -4.82 -0.64 0.60
CA ASP A 50 -5.90 -1.09 1.47
C ASP A 50 -6.13 -2.59 1.33
N ILE A 51 -6.33 -3.26 2.46
CA ILE A 51 -6.59 -4.70 2.47
C ILE A 51 -8.02 -5.04 2.03
N SER A 52 -8.97 -4.13 2.28
CA SER A 52 -10.42 -4.35 2.20
C SER A 52 -11.04 -3.78 0.93
N LEU A 53 -10.34 -3.92 -0.20
CA LEU A 53 -10.85 -3.49 -1.50
C LEU A 53 -12.07 -4.32 -1.96
N PRO A 54 -13.05 -3.70 -2.62
CA PRO A 54 -14.13 -4.41 -3.28
C PRO A 54 -13.61 -5.18 -4.50
N GLY A 55 -14.23 -6.33 -4.81
CA GLY A 55 -13.80 -7.15 -5.94
C GLY A 55 -12.49 -7.87 -5.66
N MET A 56 -11.41 -7.48 -6.34
CA MET A 56 -10.08 -8.00 -6.06
C MET A 56 -9.54 -7.41 -4.75
N SER A 57 -9.35 -8.27 -3.75
CA SER A 57 -8.81 -7.85 -2.45
C SER A 57 -7.37 -7.32 -2.57
N GLY A 58 -6.97 -6.42 -1.67
CA GLY A 58 -5.62 -5.87 -1.66
C GLY A 58 -4.52 -6.92 -1.54
N ILE A 59 -4.79 -8.05 -0.86
CA ILE A 59 -3.86 -9.19 -0.80
C ILE A 59 -3.68 -9.83 -2.19
N GLN A 60 -4.76 -10.05 -2.94
CA GLN A 60 -4.69 -10.61 -4.28
C GLN A 60 -3.97 -9.64 -5.24
N THR A 61 -4.30 -8.35 -5.16
CA THR A 61 -3.62 -7.30 -5.92
C THR A 61 -2.13 -7.28 -5.61
N THR A 62 -1.76 -7.34 -4.34
CA THR A 62 -0.36 -7.41 -3.90
C THR A 62 0.37 -8.63 -4.44
N GLN A 63 -0.29 -9.80 -4.47
CA GLN A 63 0.29 -11.01 -5.03
C GLN A 63 0.58 -10.89 -6.53
N ILE A 64 -0.28 -10.19 -7.28
CA ILE A 64 -0.05 -9.92 -8.69
C ILE A 64 1.09 -8.91 -8.86
N ILE A 65 1.09 -7.83 -8.07
CA ILE A 65 2.15 -6.81 -8.09
C ILE A 65 3.52 -7.44 -7.82
N SER A 66 3.65 -8.25 -6.76
CA SER A 66 4.92 -8.87 -6.37
C SER A 66 5.46 -9.86 -7.40
N ARG A 67 4.57 -10.46 -8.22
CA ARG A 67 4.96 -11.36 -9.32
C ARG A 67 5.42 -10.59 -10.56
N LEU A 68 4.69 -9.54 -10.94
CA LEU A 68 4.90 -8.81 -12.19
C LEU A 68 5.92 -7.66 -12.07
N TYR A 69 6.01 -7.01 -10.91
CA TYR A 69 6.75 -5.77 -10.71
C TYR A 69 7.70 -5.86 -9.52
N LYS A 70 8.89 -6.43 -9.73
CA LYS A 70 9.88 -6.69 -8.66
C LYS A 70 10.43 -5.44 -7.96
N ASN A 71 10.32 -4.28 -8.58
CA ASN A 71 10.83 -3.02 -8.04
C ASN A 71 9.79 -2.28 -7.19
N ILE A 72 8.52 -2.69 -7.26
CA ILE A 72 7.42 -2.04 -6.56
C ILE A 72 7.22 -2.76 -5.22
N LYS A 73 7.27 -2.01 -4.12
CA LYS A 73 7.07 -2.53 -2.77
C LYS A 73 5.65 -2.18 -2.32
N THR A 74 4.96 -3.15 -1.74
CA THR A 74 3.61 -2.91 -1.23
C THR A 74 3.60 -2.82 0.30
N LEU A 75 3.06 -1.72 0.83
CA LEU A 75 2.69 -1.56 2.23
C LEU A 75 1.19 -1.80 2.36
N MET A 76 0.82 -2.84 3.11
CA MET A 76 -0.58 -3.12 3.41
C MET A 76 -1.09 -2.17 4.49
N LEU A 77 -2.30 -1.67 4.30
CA LEU A 77 -3.01 -0.79 5.22
C LEU A 77 -4.32 -1.46 5.62
N SER A 78 -4.54 -1.67 6.93
CA SER A 78 -5.62 -2.54 7.40
C SER A 78 -6.31 -2.03 8.66
N MET A 79 -7.61 -2.31 8.82
CA MET A 79 -8.32 -2.14 10.10
C MET A 79 -8.19 -3.36 11.02
N HIS A 80 -7.59 -4.45 10.54
CA HIS A 80 -7.48 -5.72 11.23
C HIS A 80 -6.08 -5.90 11.82
N ASN A 81 -5.99 -6.28 13.08
CA ASN A 81 -4.73 -6.56 13.78
C ASN A 81 -4.51 -8.05 14.05
N ASN A 82 -5.18 -8.93 13.30
CA ASN A 82 -5.02 -10.37 13.49
C ASN A 82 -3.79 -10.90 12.72
N GLU A 83 -3.19 -11.96 13.25
CA GLU A 83 -1.99 -12.58 12.67
C GLU A 83 -2.25 -13.19 11.29
N ASP A 84 -3.47 -13.69 11.04
CA ASP A 84 -3.84 -14.32 9.77
C ASP A 84 -3.72 -13.36 8.58
N TYR A 85 -4.16 -12.10 8.73
CA TYR A 85 -4.04 -11.10 7.67
C TYR A 85 -2.58 -10.73 7.43
N ILE A 86 -1.79 -10.59 8.50
CA ILE A 86 -0.35 -10.30 8.38
C ILE A 86 0.34 -11.43 7.62
N LEU A 87 0.10 -12.69 8.01
CA LEU A 87 0.70 -13.85 7.36
C LEU A 87 0.33 -13.94 5.88
N ARG A 88 -0.95 -13.77 5.55
CA ARG A 88 -1.42 -13.78 4.15
C ARG A 88 -0.83 -12.64 3.33
N SER A 89 -0.63 -11.47 3.92
CA SER A 89 0.07 -10.34 3.27
C SER A 89 1.54 -10.66 3.01
N VAL A 90 2.24 -11.27 3.97
CA VAL A 90 3.63 -11.76 3.78
C VAL A 90 3.70 -12.77 2.64
N GLU A 91 2.80 -13.76 2.61
CA GLU A 91 2.73 -14.80 1.58
C GLU A 91 2.41 -14.23 0.19
N ALA A 92 1.62 -13.15 0.12
CA ALA A 92 1.37 -12.40 -1.11
C ALA A 92 2.58 -11.58 -1.58
N GLY A 93 3.62 -11.44 -0.76
CA GLY A 93 4.83 -10.70 -1.09
C GLY A 93 4.76 -9.21 -0.73
N ALA A 94 3.91 -8.84 0.24
CA ALA A 94 3.97 -7.51 0.84
C ALA A 94 5.33 -7.26 1.48
N PHE A 95 5.79 -6.02 1.42
CA PHE A 95 6.99 -5.57 2.13
C PHE A 95 6.66 -5.02 3.50
N GLY A 96 5.41 -4.63 3.74
CA GLY A 96 4.98 -4.37 5.09
C GLY A 96 3.49 -4.39 5.32
N TYR A 97 3.13 -4.17 6.58
CA TYR A 97 1.78 -4.11 7.09
C TYR A 97 1.69 -3.07 8.19
N ILE A 98 0.70 -2.18 8.12
CA ILE A 98 0.38 -1.23 9.18
C ILE A 98 -1.13 -1.15 9.39
N LEU A 99 -1.53 -0.76 10.60
CA LEU A 99 -2.93 -0.51 10.90
C LEU A 99 -3.34 0.90 10.43
N LYS A 100 -4.59 1.06 10.00
CA LYS A 100 -5.15 2.36 9.58
C LYS A 100 -5.22 3.40 10.70
N ASP A 101 -5.26 2.95 11.95
CA ASP A 101 -5.24 3.79 13.16
C ASP A 101 -3.82 4.07 13.68
N SER A 102 -2.79 3.59 12.98
CA SER A 102 -1.39 3.88 13.29
C SER A 102 -1.13 5.39 13.24
N SER A 103 -0.17 5.84 14.04
CA SER A 103 0.24 7.25 14.02
C SER A 103 0.84 7.64 12.66
N SER A 104 0.78 8.93 12.34
CA SER A 104 1.45 9.48 11.16
C SER A 104 2.94 9.15 11.14
N ASP A 105 3.62 9.26 12.28
CA ASP A 105 5.06 8.94 12.39
C ASP A 105 5.37 7.48 12.07
N GLU A 106 4.50 6.57 12.52
CA GLU A 106 4.60 5.15 12.23
C GLU A 106 4.39 4.84 10.75
N MET A 107 3.38 5.45 10.12
CA MET A 107 3.18 5.33 8.68
C MET A 107 4.39 5.82 7.89
N MET A 108 4.94 6.98 8.26
CA MET A 108 6.14 7.53 7.63
C MET A 108 7.37 6.64 7.83
N LYS A 109 7.53 6.07 9.02
CA LYS A 109 8.59 5.09 9.31
C LYS A 109 8.44 3.82 8.45
N ALA A 110 7.23 3.28 8.35
CA ALA A 110 6.95 2.09 7.55
C ALA A 110 7.24 2.35 6.06
N LEU A 111 6.76 3.47 5.52
CA LEU A 111 7.01 3.87 4.14
C LEU A 111 8.51 4.02 3.83
N ARG A 112 9.27 4.69 4.71
CA ARG A 112 10.73 4.79 4.56
C ARG A 112 11.41 3.42 4.57
N THR A 113 11.05 2.57 5.53
CA THR A 113 11.63 1.22 5.69
C THR A 113 11.43 0.38 4.43
N ILE A 114 10.21 0.37 3.88
CA ILE A 114 9.94 -0.44 2.69
C ILE A 114 10.51 0.18 1.40
N ALA A 115 10.59 1.52 1.33
CA ALA A 115 11.22 2.20 0.21
C ALA A 115 12.72 1.87 0.12
N SER A 116 13.41 1.68 1.26
CA SER A 116 14.79 1.21 1.31
C SER A 116 14.97 -0.29 1.06
N GLY A 117 13.89 -1.04 0.83
CA GLY A 117 13.91 -2.47 0.53
C GLY A 117 13.91 -3.38 1.76
N GLU A 118 13.69 -2.82 2.95
CA GLU A 118 13.52 -3.58 4.19
C GLU A 118 12.05 -3.94 4.42
N LYS A 119 11.79 -4.91 5.32
CA LYS A 119 10.43 -5.34 5.65
C LYS A 119 9.93 -4.67 6.94
N TYR A 120 8.62 -4.37 7.03
CA TYR A 120 8.00 -3.73 8.20
C TYR A 120 6.65 -4.37 8.54
N PHE A 121 6.52 -5.10 9.66
CA PHE A 121 5.27 -5.78 10.09
C PHE A 121 5.01 -5.56 11.58
#